data_AF-A0A8S4C1A0-F1
#
_entry.id   AF-A0A8S4C1A0-F1
#
_cell.length_a   1.000
_cell.length_b   1.000
_cell.length_c   1.000
_cell.angle_alpha   90.00
_cell.angle_beta   90.00
_cell.angle_gamma   90.00
#
_symmetry.space_group_name_H-M   'P 1'
#
loop_
_entity.id
_entity.type
_entity.pdbx_description
1 polymer ?
#
loop_
_entity_poly.entity_id
_entity_poly.type
_entity_poly.pdbx_seq_one_letter_code
_entity_poly.pdbx_strand_id
1 'polypeptide(L)' 'MEKITPRVDLAFKKIFGVEENKDLFISLINSIVSQEDQVEDVTLLNPPYT' A
#
# COMPACT_ATOMS: atom_id res chain seq x y z
N MET A 1 -12.47 -7.76 -15.53
CA MET A 1 -12.37 -8.10 -14.10
C MET A 1 -10.93 -8.55 -13.87
N GLU A 2 -10.08 -7.65 -13.38
CA GLU A 2 -8.67 -7.98 -13.11
C GLU A 2 -8.61 -9.04 -12.03
N LYS A 3 -7.98 -10.17 -12.33
CA LYS A 3 -7.84 -11.28 -11.40
C LYS A 3 -6.75 -10.92 -10.40
N ILE A 4 -7.12 -10.29 -9.29
CA ILE A 4 -6.22 -10.16 -8.15
C ILE A 4 -5.88 -11.58 -7.70
N THR A 5 -4.60 -11.94 -7.80
CA THR A 5 -4.15 -13.27 -7.39
C THR A 5 -3.99 -13.26 -5.87
N PRO A 6 -4.62 -14.19 -5.11
CA PRO A 6 -4.55 -14.20 -3.64
C PRO A 6 -3.13 -14.17 -3.08
N ARG A 7 -2.17 -14.79 -3.79
CA ARG A 7 -0.75 -14.76 -3.43
C ARG A 7 -0.15 -13.36 -3.52
N VAL A 8 -0.51 -12.61 -4.56
CA VAL A 8 -0.03 -11.24 -4.78
C VAL A 8 -0.65 -10.31 -3.75
N ASP A 9 -1.96 -10.42 -3.51
CA ASP A 9 -2.66 -9.64 -2.48
C ASP A 9 -2.10 -9.90 -1.07
N LEU A 10 -1.85 -11.17 -0.72
CA LEU A 10 -1.26 -11.53 0.57
C LEU A 10 0.16 -10.96 0.74
N ALA A 11 1.01 -11.09 -0.28
CA ALA A 11 2.36 -10.53 -0.24
C ALA A 11 2.32 -9.00 -0.13
N PHE A 12 1.44 -8.36 -0.89
CA PHE A 12 1.24 -6.91 -0.86
C PHE A 12 0.83 -6.44 0.53
N LYS A 13 -0.19 -7.07 1.14
CA LYS A 13 -0.65 -6.73 2.50
C LYS A 13 0.41 -6.95 3.57
N LYS A 14 1.27 -7.97 3.43
CA LYS A 14 2.37 -8.21 4.37
C LYS A 14 3.47 -7.16 4.29
N ILE A 15 3.71 -6.62 3.10
CA ILE A 15 4.78 -5.63 2.87
C ILE A 15 4.26 -4.22 3.13
N PHE A 16 3.09 -3.85 2.60
CA PHE A 16 2.58 -2.48 2.60
C PHE A 16 1.38 -2.26 3.54
N GLY A 17 0.76 -3.33 4.03
CA GLY A 17 -0.41 -3.27 4.92
C GLY A 17 -0.05 -3.31 6.41
N VAL A 18 1.16 -2.89 6.78
CA VAL A 18 1.62 -2.81 8.18
C VAL A 18 2.12 -1.39 8.47
N GLU A 19 1.81 -0.87 9.66
CA GLU A 19 2.17 0.50 10.06
C GLU A 19 3.69 0.77 10.00
N GLU A 20 4.50 -0.24 10.33
CA GLU A 20 5.98 -0.16 10.29
C GLU A 20 6.52 0.15 8.89
N ASN A 21 5.78 -0.23 7.84
CA ASN A 21 6.21 -0.06 6.45
C ASN A 21 5.41 1.03 5.72
N LYS A 22 4.73 1.90 6.48
CA LYS A 22 3.90 2.98 5.94
C LYS A 22 4.68 3.92 5.01
N ASP A 23 5.93 4.24 5.35
CA ASP A 23 6.83 5.05 4.51
C ASP A 23 7.16 4.38 3.16
N LEU A 24 7.28 3.05 3.14
CA LEU A 24 7.49 2.30 1.89
C LEU A 24 6.25 2.35 1.01
N PHE A 25 5.06 2.31 1.61
CA PHE A 25 3.82 2.41 0.87
C PHE A 25 3.63 3.81 0.26
N ILE A 26 3.92 4.86 1.04
CA ILE A 26 3.94 6.25 0.56
C ILE A 26 4.95 6.40 -0.59
N SER A 27 6.17 5.88 -0.42
CA SER A 27 7.22 5.93 -1.46
C SER A 27 6.78 5.24 -2.76
N LEU A 28 6.10 4.10 -2.66
CA LEU A 28 5.56 3.40 -3.82
C LEU A 28 4.51 4.25 -4.55
N ILE A 29 3.54 4.81 -3.83
CA ILE A 29 2.49 5.66 -4.40
C ILE A 29 3.12 6.86 -5.11
N ASN A 30 4.02 7.55 -4.43
CA ASN A 30 4.72 8.74 -4.91
C ASN A 30 5.62 8.48 -6.13
N SER A 31 6.03 7.23 -6.36
CA SER A 31 6.76 6.84 -7.56
C SER A 31 5.88 6.67 -8.81
N ILE A 32 4.56 6.56 -8.64
CA ILE A 32 3.59 6.28 -9.71
C ILE A 32 2.81 7.54 -10.08
N VAL A 33 2.43 8.35 -9.08
CA VAL A 33 1.64 9.57 -9.26
C VAL A 33 2.51 10.74 -9.72
N SER A 34 1.87 11.78 -10.26
CA SER A 34 2.56 13.02 -10.65
C SER A 34 2.98 13.83 -9.42
N GLN A 35 3.68 14.94 -9.64
CA GLN A 35 4.21 15.77 -8.55
C GLN A 35 3.09 16.49 -7.77
N GLU A 36 2.01 16.83 -8.45
CA GLU A 36 0.83 17.48 -7.86
C GLU A 36 -0.02 16.53 -6.99
N ASP A 37 0.11 15.22 -7.20
CA ASP A 37 -0.67 14.18 -6.53
C ASP A 37 0.14 13.42 -5.45
N GLN A 38 1.29 13.96 -5.05
CA GLN A 38 2.13 13.35 -4.01
C GLN A 38 1.38 13.24 -2.68
N VAL A 39 1.57 12.12 -2.01
CA VAL A 39 0.92 11.77 -0.75
C VAL A 39 1.90 11.98 0.40
N GLU A 40 1.46 12.69 1.44
CA GLU A 40 2.23 12.91 2.68
C GLU A 40 1.91 11.88 3.76
N ASP A 41 0.69 11.35 3.79
CA ASP A 41 0.24 10.40 4.80
C ASP A 41 -0.81 9.42 4.25
N VAL A 42 -0.85 8.22 4.83
CA VAL A 42 -1.83 7.17 4.48
C VAL A 42 -2.39 6.48 5.71
N THR A 43 -3.70 6.28 5.78
CA THR A 43 -4.32 5.52 6.87
C THR A 43 -4.72 4.13 6.40
N LEU A 44 -4.20 3.10 7.06
CA LEU A 44 -4.56 1.71 6.78
C LEU A 44 -5.90 1.37 7.46
N LEU A 45 -6.99 1.34 6.68
CA LEU A 45 -8.35 1.16 7.21
C LEU A 45 -8.70 -0.29 7.61
N ASN A 46 -7.96 -1.28 7.10
CA ASN A 46 -8.15 -2.70 7.41
C ASN A 46 -6.78 -3.36 7.63
N PRO A 47 -6.23 -3.32 8.86
CA PRO A 47 -5.03 -4.09 9.16
C PRO A 47 -5.33 -5.58 8.93
N PRO A 48 -4.39 -6.35 8.34
CA PRO A 48 -4.64 -7.75 7.95
C PRO A 48 -4.93 -8.72 9.12
N TYR A 49 -4.90 -8.24 10.37
CA TYR A 49 -5.09 -9.03 11.58
C TYR A 49 -5.88 -8.23 12.63
N THR A 50 -7.20 -8.10 12.46
CA THR A 50 -8.15 -7.81 13.54
C THR A 50 -9.22 -8.88 13.55
#